data_AF-A0A372QBL5-F1
#
_entry.id   AF-A0A372QBL5-F1
#
_cell.length_a   1.000
_cell.length_b   1.000
_cell.length_c   1.000
_cell.angle_alpha   90.00
_cell.angle_beta   90.00
_cell.angle_gamma   90.00
#
_symmetry.space_group_name_H-M   'P 1'
#
loop_
_entity.id
_entity.type
_entity.pdbx_description
1 polymer ?
#
loop_
_entity_poly.entity_id
_entity_poly.type
_entity_poly.pdbx_seq_one_letter_code
_entity_poly.pdbx_strand_id
1 'polypeptide(L)'
;MSREERLLAFIHEVSTEVMEIDSNSSQVIPQDQPSVILRKLSRRVGKADSNAIYCYYEFGLAVINRLNELIEQGQKRVRNKLNTEVQRYLPTGTSLAVAKDKIKKARKMVDLFGPIGPFRIHYVRSFSVDQLLYFKEDDINFIKAKLPNPGTP
;
A
#
# COMPACT_ATOMS: atom_id res chain seq x y z
N MET A 1 20.14 -5.33 -1.54
CA MET A 1 19.70 -4.30 -0.59
C MET A 1 19.45 -4.94 0.77
N SER A 2 20.15 -4.49 1.80
CA SER A 2 19.99 -4.94 3.18
C SER A 2 18.59 -4.60 3.71
N ARG A 3 18.21 -5.11 4.89
CA ARG A 3 16.95 -4.73 5.54
C ARG A 3 16.92 -3.23 5.86
N GLU A 4 18.02 -2.72 6.40
CA GLU A 4 18.17 -1.32 6.80
C GLU A 4 18.13 -0.38 5.60
N GLU A 5 18.84 -0.70 4.52
CA GLU A 5 18.80 0.08 3.28
C GLU A 5 17.39 0.17 2.70
N ARG A 6 16.63 -0.95 2.71
CA ARG A 6 15.23 -0.96 2.26
C ARG A 6 14.34 -0.08 3.13
N LEU A 7 14.53 -0.14 4.44
CA LEU A 7 13.75 0.64 5.40
C LEU A 7 14.00 2.15 5.22
N LEU A 8 15.26 2.55 5.10
CA LEU A 8 15.66 3.94 4.89
C LEU A 8 15.18 4.45 3.52
N ALA A 9 15.31 3.64 2.46
CA ALA A 9 14.81 3.98 1.14
C ALA A 9 13.29 4.23 1.14
N PHE A 10 12.53 3.36 1.83
CA PHE A 10 11.09 3.54 1.98
C PHE A 10 10.76 4.84 2.74
N ILE A 11 11.39 5.07 3.91
CA ILE A 11 11.17 6.27 4.71
C ILE A 11 11.44 7.54 3.91
N HIS A 12 12.56 7.57 3.16
CA HIS A 12 12.88 8.69 2.28
C HIS A 12 11.78 8.89 1.24
N GLU A 13 11.39 7.84 0.51
CA GLU A 13 10.38 7.93 -0.55
C GLU A 13 9.03 8.43 -0.05
N VAL A 14 8.53 7.93 1.09
CA VAL A 14 7.25 8.39 1.65
C VAL A 14 7.34 9.74 2.37
N SER A 15 8.54 10.33 2.50
CA SER A 15 8.77 11.66 3.08
C SER A 15 8.95 12.77 2.04
N THR A 16 9.46 12.45 0.86
CA THR A 16 10.14 13.45 0.00
C THR A 16 9.27 14.12 -1.08
N GLU A 17 7.93 14.11 -1.06
CA GLU A 17 7.18 14.82 -2.12
C GLU A 17 6.01 15.70 -1.66
N VAL A 18 6.28 16.56 -0.68
CA VAL A 18 5.49 17.80 -0.46
C VAL A 18 5.87 18.90 -1.49
N MET A 19 6.75 18.64 -2.47
CA MET A 19 7.41 19.71 -3.27
C MET A 19 7.50 19.54 -4.81
N GLU A 20 6.81 18.60 -5.48
CA GLU A 20 6.79 18.56 -6.97
C GLU A 20 5.36 18.47 -7.56
N ILE A 21 4.39 19.14 -6.92
CA ILE A 21 3.11 19.45 -7.58
C ILE A 21 3.32 20.74 -8.38
N ASP A 22 3.89 20.59 -9.57
CA ASP A 22 3.49 21.43 -10.70
C ASP A 22 3.62 20.60 -11.98
N SER A 23 2.50 20.18 -12.55
CA SER A 23 1.78 20.98 -13.55
C SER A 23 2.63 21.15 -14.81
N ASN A 24 2.80 20.08 -15.60
CA ASN A 24 2.57 20.15 -17.05
C ASN A 24 2.78 18.82 -17.79
N SER A 25 1.74 18.49 -18.55
CA SER A 25 1.74 17.74 -19.82
C SER A 25 2.06 16.24 -19.79
N SER A 26 0.96 15.48 -19.74
CA SER A 26 0.80 14.06 -20.07
C SER A 26 1.08 13.69 -21.53
N GLN A 27 2.11 14.25 -22.17
CA GLN A 27 2.52 13.80 -23.50
C GLN A 27 4.02 13.45 -23.53
N VAL A 28 4.30 12.21 -23.90
CA VAL A 28 5.60 11.84 -24.46
C VAL A 28 5.61 12.44 -25.86
N ILE A 29 6.28 13.57 -26.03
CA ILE A 29 6.44 14.18 -27.35
C ILE A 29 7.57 13.39 -28.04
N PRO A 30 7.43 12.98 -29.32
CA PRO A 30 8.46 12.24 -30.06
C PRO A 30 9.83 12.94 -30.22
N GLN A 31 10.01 14.13 -29.65
CA GLN A 31 11.18 15.01 -29.76
C GLN A 31 12.00 15.10 -28.47
N ASP A 32 11.61 14.42 -27.39
CA ASP A 32 12.36 14.45 -26.14
C ASP A 32 13.69 13.69 -26.26
N GLN A 33 14.77 14.25 -25.69
CA GLN A 33 16.05 13.57 -25.52
C GLN A 33 15.86 12.22 -24.80
N PRO A 34 16.62 11.16 -25.16
CA PRO A 34 16.47 9.83 -24.53
C PRO A 34 16.54 9.83 -23.00
N SER A 35 17.35 10.71 -22.41
CA SER A 35 17.45 10.90 -20.95
C SER A 35 16.16 11.45 -20.32
N VAL A 36 15.45 12.33 -21.03
CA VAL A 36 14.15 12.90 -20.62
C VAL A 36 13.06 11.84 -20.71
N ILE A 37 13.04 11.05 -21.80
CA ILE A 37 12.11 9.94 -21.96
C ILE A 37 12.34 8.90 -20.85
N LEU A 38 13.59 8.51 -20.60
CA LEU A 38 13.94 7.58 -19.53
C LEU A 38 13.43 8.10 -18.17
N ARG A 39 13.72 9.36 -17.83
CA ARG A 39 13.25 9.98 -16.58
C ARG A 39 11.71 9.98 -16.48
N LYS A 40 10.99 10.34 -17.56
CA LYS A 40 9.51 10.35 -17.59
C LYS A 40 8.93 8.94 -17.42
N LEU A 41 9.49 7.95 -18.12
CA LEU A 41 9.03 6.56 -18.05
C LEU A 41 9.36 5.93 -16.69
N SER A 42 10.56 6.13 -16.15
CA SER A 42 10.94 5.66 -14.81
C SER A 42 10.00 6.20 -13.73
N ARG A 43 9.56 7.47 -13.85
CA ARG A 43 8.54 8.06 -12.96
C ARG A 43 7.16 7.41 -13.08
N ARG A 44 6.81 6.84 -14.25
CA ARG A 44 5.51 6.18 -14.47
C ARG A 44 5.48 4.75 -13.97
N VAL A 45 6.59 4.01 -14.05
CA VAL A 45 6.67 2.60 -13.63
C VAL A 45 6.21 2.44 -12.18
N GLY A 46 6.68 3.31 -11.28
CA GLY A 46 6.31 3.22 -9.86
C GLY A 46 4.88 3.64 -9.50
N LYS A 47 4.20 4.43 -10.35
CA LYS A 47 2.82 4.88 -10.07
C LYS A 47 1.80 3.74 -10.11
N ALA A 48 2.06 2.72 -10.93
CA ALA A 48 1.21 1.53 -10.98
C ALA A 48 1.21 0.78 -9.64
N ASP A 49 2.38 0.72 -8.99
CA ASP A 49 2.53 0.10 -7.67
C ASP A 49 1.87 0.93 -6.57
N SER A 50 1.99 2.27 -6.59
CA SER A 50 1.27 3.15 -5.65
C SER A 50 -0.24 2.90 -5.71
N ASN A 51 -0.78 2.77 -6.93
CA ASN A 51 -2.21 2.51 -7.12
C ASN A 51 -2.61 1.12 -6.58
N ALA A 52 -1.80 0.08 -6.85
CA ALA A 52 -2.04 -1.24 -6.30
C ALA A 52 -2.01 -1.24 -4.76
N ILE A 53 -1.03 -0.55 -4.16
CA ILE A 53 -0.92 -0.36 -2.71
C ILE A 53 -2.18 0.34 -2.16
N TYR A 54 -2.64 1.40 -2.82
CA TYR A 54 -3.85 2.13 -2.43
C TYR A 54 -5.09 1.23 -2.45
N CYS A 55 -5.30 0.46 -3.53
CA CYS A 55 -6.41 -0.49 -3.60
C CYS A 55 -6.36 -1.55 -2.48
N TYR A 56 -5.17 -2.06 -2.15
CA TYR A 56 -5.01 -2.98 -1.02
C TYR A 56 -5.26 -2.31 0.33
N TYR A 57 -4.89 -1.04 0.50
CA TYR A 57 -5.18 -0.26 1.69
C TYR A 57 -6.69 -0.07 1.90
N GLU A 58 -7.42 0.40 0.88
CA GLU A 58 -8.89 0.57 0.95
C GLU A 58 -9.60 -0.77 1.18
N PHE A 59 -9.18 -1.82 0.47
CA PHE A 59 -9.69 -3.16 0.71
C PHE A 59 -9.42 -3.63 2.15
N GLY A 60 -8.26 -3.27 2.71
CA GLY A 60 -7.91 -3.56 4.10
C GLY A 60 -8.82 -2.87 5.11
N LEU A 61 -9.17 -1.61 4.88
CA LEU A 61 -10.15 -0.88 5.71
C LEU A 61 -11.51 -1.57 5.67
N ALA A 62 -12.00 -1.95 4.49
CA ALA A 62 -13.26 -2.68 4.34
C ALA A 62 -13.24 -4.03 5.08
N VAL A 63 -12.14 -4.78 4.97
CA VAL A 63 -11.91 -6.04 5.69
C VAL A 63 -11.94 -5.85 7.20
N ILE A 64 -11.34 -4.78 7.73
CA ILE A 64 -11.32 -4.47 9.17
C ILE A 64 -12.71 -4.09 9.65
N ASN A 65 -13.40 -3.19 8.94
CA ASN A 65 -14.76 -2.78 9.27
C ASN A 65 -15.72 -3.97 9.30
N ARG A 66 -15.67 -4.83 8.27
CA ARG A 66 -16.50 -6.02 8.21
C ARG A 66 -16.17 -7.04 9.30
N LEU A 67 -14.89 -7.17 9.66
CA LEU A 67 -14.49 -8.02 10.79
C LEU A 67 -15.09 -7.52 12.10
N ASN A 68 -15.02 -6.21 12.36
CA ASN A 68 -15.54 -5.59 13.58
C ASN A 68 -17.06 -5.76 13.65
N GLU A 69 -17.78 -5.54 12.55
CA GLU A 69 -19.23 -5.76 12.47
C GLU A 69 -19.60 -7.22 12.83
N LEU A 70 -18.88 -8.21 12.30
CA LEU A 70 -19.11 -9.63 12.63
C LEU A 70 -18.82 -9.93 14.11
N ILE A 71 -17.84 -9.26 14.72
CA ILE A 71 -17.51 -9.38 16.14
C ILE A 71 -18.64 -8.79 16.99
N GLU A 72 -19.10 -7.60 16.66
CA GLU A 72 -20.19 -6.89 17.36
C GLU A 72 -21.50 -7.67 17.30
N GLN A 73 -21.77 -8.37 16.19
CA GLN A 73 -22.90 -9.29 16.03
C GLN A 73 -22.76 -10.60 16.83
N GLY A 74 -21.69 -10.79 17.60
CA GLY A 74 -21.45 -11.99 18.41
C GLY A 74 -21.22 -13.26 17.58
N GLN A 75 -20.84 -13.13 16.31
CA GLN A 75 -20.68 -14.26 15.42
C GLN A 75 -19.51 -15.15 15.85
N LYS A 76 -19.68 -16.47 15.78
CA LYS A 76 -18.58 -17.43 16.02
C LYS A 76 -17.72 -17.58 14.76
N ARG A 77 -16.41 -17.79 14.95
CA ARG A 77 -15.42 -18.01 13.88
C ARG A 77 -15.42 -16.88 12.83
N VAL A 78 -15.54 -15.62 13.28
CA VAL A 78 -15.63 -14.41 12.45
C VAL A 78 -14.59 -14.35 11.32
N ARG A 79 -13.33 -14.74 11.60
CA ARG A 79 -12.25 -14.74 10.61
C ARG A 79 -12.50 -15.75 9.48
N ASN A 80 -13.02 -16.94 9.80
CA ASN A 80 -13.32 -17.94 8.77
C ASN A 80 -14.50 -17.49 7.91
N LYS A 81 -15.54 -16.89 8.53
CA LYS A 81 -16.67 -16.31 7.80
C LYS A 81 -16.21 -15.22 6.84
N LEU A 82 -15.43 -14.26 7.34
CA LEU A 82 -14.87 -13.19 6.53
C LEU A 82 -13.99 -13.72 5.38
N ASN A 83 -13.13 -14.70 5.64
CA ASN A 83 -12.29 -15.29 4.59
C ASN A 83 -13.12 -15.94 3.48
N THR A 84 -14.17 -16.69 3.85
CA THR A 84 -15.09 -17.32 2.89
C THR A 84 -15.92 -16.27 2.15
N GLU A 85 -16.37 -15.23 2.85
CA GLU A 85 -17.11 -14.12 2.25
C GLU A 85 -16.27 -13.40 1.20
N VAL A 86 -15.05 -12.98 1.55
CA VAL A 86 -14.10 -12.38 0.61
C VAL A 86 -13.81 -13.32 -0.57
N GLN A 87 -13.59 -14.61 -0.33
CA GLN A 87 -13.36 -15.58 -1.40
C GLN A 87 -14.51 -15.59 -2.43
N ARG A 88 -15.77 -15.46 -1.97
CA ARG A 88 -16.95 -15.43 -2.86
C ARG A 88 -17.05 -14.16 -3.70
N TYR A 89 -16.49 -13.05 -3.23
CA TYR A 89 -16.44 -11.79 -4.00
C TYR A 89 -15.27 -11.76 -5.01
N LEU A 90 -14.29 -12.64 -4.86
CA LEU A 90 -13.19 -12.78 -5.81
C LEU A 90 -13.64 -13.58 -7.05
N PRO A 91 -12.91 -13.47 -8.18
CA PRO A 91 -13.25 -14.19 -9.40
C PRO A 91 -13.46 -15.69 -9.17
N THR A 92 -14.41 -16.27 -9.90
CA THR A 92 -14.74 -17.69 -9.81
C THR A 92 -13.49 -18.56 -9.99
N GLY A 93 -13.33 -19.57 -9.14
CA GLY A 93 -12.13 -20.42 -9.10
C GLY A 93 -11.02 -19.93 -8.17
N THR A 94 -11.15 -18.75 -7.56
CA THR A 94 -10.19 -18.29 -6.55
C THR A 94 -10.20 -19.20 -5.31
N SER A 95 -9.03 -19.71 -4.94
CA SER A 95 -8.88 -20.56 -3.76
C SER A 95 -8.96 -19.76 -2.45
N LEU A 96 -9.37 -20.42 -1.36
CA LEU A 96 -9.40 -19.81 -0.03
C LEU A 96 -8.00 -19.34 0.42
N ALA A 97 -6.94 -20.03 -0.02
CA ALA A 97 -5.56 -19.64 0.27
C ALA A 97 -5.21 -18.28 -0.37
N VAL A 98 -5.61 -18.07 -1.63
CA VAL A 98 -5.41 -16.79 -2.33
C VAL A 98 -6.22 -15.68 -1.68
N ALA A 99 -7.47 -15.95 -1.27
CA ALA A 99 -8.28 -14.96 -0.55
C ALA A 99 -7.61 -14.54 0.78
N LYS A 100 -7.11 -15.51 1.55
CA LYS A 100 -6.38 -15.24 2.81
C LYS A 100 -5.11 -14.43 2.57
N ASP A 101 -4.35 -14.73 1.51
CA ASP A 101 -3.16 -13.97 1.14
C ASP A 101 -3.49 -12.52 0.80
N LYS A 102 -4.54 -12.28 -0.01
CA LYS A 102 -5.02 -10.92 -0.31
C LYS A 102 -5.46 -10.15 0.93
N ILE A 103 -6.19 -10.80 1.84
CA ILE A 103 -6.58 -10.21 3.13
C ILE A 103 -5.37 -9.85 3.98
N LYS A 104 -4.35 -10.72 4.02
CA LYS A 104 -3.10 -10.48 4.74
C LYS A 104 -2.36 -9.26 4.18
N LYS A 105 -2.21 -9.18 2.85
CA LYS A 105 -1.63 -8.02 2.16
C LYS A 105 -2.37 -6.74 2.49
N ALA A 106 -3.70 -6.78 2.39
CA ALA A 106 -4.56 -5.63 2.64
C ALA A 106 -4.40 -5.08 4.06
N ARG A 107 -4.47 -5.95 5.07
CA ARG A 107 -4.26 -5.55 6.48
C ARG A 107 -2.89 -4.96 6.72
N LYS A 108 -1.84 -5.54 6.12
CA LYS A 108 -0.48 -5.02 6.23
C LYS A 108 -0.36 -3.60 5.69
N MET A 109 -1.07 -3.27 4.59
CA MET A 109 -1.08 -1.92 4.06
C MET A 109 -1.77 -0.94 5.02
N VAL A 110 -2.87 -1.36 5.68
CA VAL A 110 -3.51 -0.55 6.72
C VAL A 110 -2.59 -0.33 7.92
N ASP A 111 -1.89 -1.37 8.38
CA ASP A 111 -0.96 -1.29 9.51
C ASP A 111 0.21 -0.32 9.23
N LEU A 112 0.66 -0.29 7.97
CA LEU A 112 1.77 0.54 7.51
C LEU A 112 1.33 1.99 7.29
N PHE A 113 0.28 2.22 6.51
CA PHE A 113 -0.12 3.56 6.05
C PHE A 113 -1.18 4.24 6.90
N GLY A 114 -1.98 3.50 7.68
CA GLY A 114 -2.97 4.09 8.57
C GLY A 114 -2.34 5.08 9.57
N PRO A 115 -1.28 4.68 10.29
CA PRO A 115 -0.67 5.56 11.31
C PRO A 115 0.25 6.66 10.78
N ILE A 116 0.71 6.58 9.52
CA ILE A 116 1.57 7.61 8.89
C ILE A 116 0.82 8.49 7.88
N GLY A 117 -0.44 8.14 7.60
CA GLY A 117 -1.34 8.82 6.67
C GLY A 117 -1.41 8.14 5.28
N PRO A 118 -2.60 7.84 4.76
CA PRO A 118 -2.76 7.18 3.46
C PRO A 118 -2.31 8.04 2.28
N PHE A 119 -2.27 9.37 2.43
CA PHE A 119 -1.74 10.29 1.41
C PHE A 119 -0.30 9.96 1.01
N ARG A 120 0.49 9.34 1.91
CA ARG A 120 1.87 8.93 1.63
C ARG A 120 1.98 7.78 0.63
N ILE A 121 0.91 7.02 0.41
CA ILE A 121 0.89 5.93 -0.58
C ILE A 121 1.22 6.46 -1.98
N HIS A 122 0.76 7.66 -2.32
CA HIS A 122 1.00 8.28 -3.63
C HIS A 122 2.49 8.54 -3.91
N TYR A 123 3.33 8.57 -2.88
CA TYR A 123 4.77 8.79 -3.03
C TYR A 123 5.55 7.48 -3.23
N VAL A 124 4.94 6.32 -2.95
CA VAL A 124 5.62 5.01 -3.07
C VAL A 124 5.75 4.62 -4.54
N ARG A 125 6.96 4.67 -5.09
CA ARG A 125 7.26 4.33 -6.50
C ARG A 125 8.17 3.12 -6.62
N SER A 126 8.97 2.82 -5.59
CA SER A 126 10.04 1.84 -5.66
C SER A 126 9.70 0.52 -4.96
N PHE A 127 8.51 0.44 -4.36
CA PHE A 127 8.03 -0.72 -3.63
C PHE A 127 6.70 -1.20 -4.19
N SER A 128 6.64 -2.49 -4.46
CA SER A 128 5.41 -3.24 -4.68
C SER A 128 4.78 -3.69 -3.36
N VAL A 129 3.51 -4.10 -3.40
CA VAL A 129 2.80 -4.69 -2.26
C VAL A 129 3.57 -5.87 -1.66
N ASP A 130 4.13 -6.74 -2.50
CA ASP A 130 4.88 -7.92 -2.06
C ASP A 130 6.19 -7.54 -1.36
N GLN A 131 6.88 -6.49 -1.83
CA GLN A 131 8.08 -6.01 -1.16
C GLN A 131 7.77 -5.40 0.21
N LEU A 132 6.64 -4.70 0.35
CA LEU A 132 6.21 -4.13 1.63
C LEU A 132 5.82 -5.20 2.66
N LEU A 133 5.53 -6.43 2.24
CA LEU A 133 5.30 -7.55 3.18
C LEU A 133 6.55 -7.95 3.96
N TYR A 134 7.75 -7.64 3.47
CA TYR A 134 8.99 -7.96 4.17
C TYR A 134 9.22 -7.09 5.42
N PHE A 135 8.54 -5.94 5.53
CA PHE A 135 8.60 -5.14 6.74
C PHE A 135 7.96 -5.89 7.90
N LYS A 136 8.75 -6.13 8.94
CA LYS A 136 8.28 -6.74 10.18
C LYS A 136 7.59 -5.69 11.06
N GLU A 137 7.03 -6.14 12.17
CA GLU A 137 6.37 -5.25 13.13
C GLU A 137 7.30 -4.16 13.64
N ASP A 138 8.55 -4.50 13.98
CA ASP A 138 9.55 -3.52 14.41
C ASP A 138 9.89 -2.49 13.33
N ASP A 139 9.94 -2.91 12.05
CA ASP A 139 10.16 -1.99 10.92
C ASP A 139 9.00 -0.99 10.83
N ILE A 140 7.77 -1.51 10.93
CA ILE A 140 6.56 -0.69 10.92
C ILE A 140 6.55 0.29 12.10
N ASN A 141 6.88 -0.18 13.31
CA ASN A 141 6.93 0.68 14.49
C ASN A 141 7.99 1.76 14.38
N PHE A 142 9.15 1.43 13.80
CA PHE A 142 10.21 2.39 13.49
C PHE A 142 9.74 3.45 12.48
N ILE A 143 9.07 3.04 11.40
CA ILE A 143 8.49 3.96 10.40
C ILE A 143 7.49 4.91 11.07
N LYS A 144 6.58 4.38 11.90
CA LYS A 144 5.58 5.19 12.63
C LYS A 144 6.23 6.26 13.51
N ALA A 145 7.27 5.88 14.24
CA ALA A 145 8.00 6.81 15.11
C ALA A 145 8.71 7.92 14.33
N LYS A 146 9.16 7.62 13.11
CA LYS A 146 9.85 8.60 12.25
C LYS A 146 8.90 9.48 11.44
N LEU A 147 7.72 8.99 11.09
CA LEU A 147 6.77 9.64 10.19
C LEU A 147 5.36 9.69 10.80
N PRO A 148 5.17 10.37 11.95
CA PRO A 148 3.85 10.47 12.55
C PRO A 148 2.86 11.13 11.58
N ASN A 149 1.61 10.66 11.57
CA ASN A 149 0.54 11.28 10.80
C ASN A 149 0.30 12.70 11.34
N PRO A 150 0.36 13.76 10.49
CA PRO A 150 0.19 15.15 10.92
C PRO A 150 -1.20 15.48 11.53
N GLY A 151 -2.15 14.54 11.52
CA GLY A 151 -3.50 14.68 12.08
C GLY A 151 -3.74 14.02 13.44
N THR A 152 -2.70 13.60 14.17
CA THR A 152 -2.85 13.09 15.55
C THR A 152 -2.43 14.21 16.52
N PRO A 153 -3.31 14.70 17.41
CA PRO A 153 -2.94 15.72 18.39
C PRO A 153 -1.83 15.23 19.35
#